data_AF-A0A0P0FXI6-F1
#
_entry.id   AF-A0A0P0FXI6-F1
#
_cell.length_a   1.000
_cell.length_b   1.000
_cell.length_c   1.000
_cell.angle_alpha   90.00
_cell.angle_beta   90.00
_cell.angle_gamma   90.00
#
_symmetry.space_group_name_H-M   'P 1'
#
loop_
_entity.id
_entity.type
_entity.pdbx_description
1 polymer ?
#
loop_
_entity_poly.entity_id
_entity_poly.type
_entity_poly.pdbx_seq_one_letter_code
_entity_poly.pdbx_strand_id
1 'polypeptide(L)'
;MKVIFTPLAMEQWEYWKKTNPNIAKRIKRILLDIREHPYTGIAKPEPLKYDLMGKWSRRINEEHRIIYSVNDDRVEIDILSMRYHYSKK
;
A
#
# COMPACT_ATOMS: atom_id res chain seq x y z
N MET A 1 2.24 -13.53 -4.30
CA MET A 1 3.07 -12.61 -5.12
C MET A 1 4.24 -12.07 -4.31
N LYS A 2 5.35 -11.65 -4.93
CA LYS A 2 6.48 -11.03 -4.23
C LYS A 2 6.19 -9.54 -4.00
N VAL A 3 6.41 -9.03 -2.79
CA VAL A 3 6.12 -7.63 -2.45
C VAL A 3 7.42 -6.83 -2.47
N ILE A 4 7.45 -5.78 -3.30
CA ILE A 4 8.59 -4.87 -3.49
C ILE A 4 8.23 -3.50 -2.95
N PHE A 5 9.13 -2.86 -2.21
CA PHE A 5 8.92 -1.51 -1.70
C PHE A 5 9.73 -0.52 -2.52
N THR A 6 9.11 0.58 -2.94
CA THR A 6 9.86 1.75 -3.40
C THR A 6 10.67 2.35 -2.25
N PRO A 7 11.70 3.16 -2.53
CA PRO A 7 12.44 3.86 -1.48
C PRO A 7 11.55 4.68 -0.53
N LEU A 8 10.54 5.37 -1.09
CA LEU A 8 9.56 6.14 -0.32
C LEU A 8 8.71 5.23 0.59
N ALA A 9 8.20 4.12 0.06
CA ALA A 9 7.42 3.17 0.84
C ALA A 9 8.26 2.56 1.98
N MET A 10 9.53 2.25 1.72
CA MET A 10 10.45 1.75 2.73
C MET A 10 10.70 2.78 3.84
N GLU A 11 10.94 4.05 3.50
CA GLU A 11 11.10 5.13 4.48
C GLU A 11 9.85 5.26 5.37
N GLN A 12 8.67 5.22 4.77
CA GLN A 12 7.40 5.31 5.50
C GLN A 12 7.15 4.09 6.39
N TRP A 13 7.59 2.90 5.96
CA TRP A 13 7.57 1.70 6.79
C TRP A 13 8.43 1.86 8.05
N GLU A 14 9.67 2.35 7.88
CA GLU A 14 10.56 2.63 8.99
C GLU A 14 10.00 3.70 9.93
N TYR A 15 9.40 4.75 9.37
CA TYR A 15 8.71 5.78 10.14
C TYR A 15 7.62 5.17 11.03
N TRP A 16 6.72 4.35 10.47
CA TRP A 16 5.61 3.78 11.24
C TRP A 16 6.08 2.81 12.32
N LYS A 17 7.12 2.01 12.04
CA LYS A 17 7.71 1.13 13.07
C LYS A 17 8.23 1.92 14.27
N LYS A 18 8.78 3.11 14.04
CA LYS A 18 9.35 3.97 15.09
C LYS A 18 8.30 4.80 15.82
N THR A 19 7.31 5.34 15.10
CA THR A 19 6.38 6.35 15.66
C THR A 19 5.05 5.79 16.12
N ASN A 20 4.52 4.76 15.44
CA ASN A 20 3.22 4.19 15.78
C ASN A 20 3.15 2.69 15.43
N PRO A 21 3.52 1.81 16.38
CA PRO A 21 3.51 0.36 16.18
C PRO A 21 2.13 -0.22 15.82
N ASN A 22 1.03 0.44 16.22
CA ASN A 22 -0.32 -0.03 15.88
C ASN A 22 -0.62 0.18 14.39
N ILE A 23 -0.20 1.31 13.83
CA ILE A 23 -0.29 1.55 12.38
C ILE A 23 0.62 0.57 11.63
N ALA A 24 1.85 0.33 12.12
CA ALA A 24 2.75 -0.65 11.51
C ALA A 24 2.16 -2.07 11.49
N LYS A 25 1.54 -2.53 12.60
CA LYS A 25 0.83 -3.81 12.66
C LYS A 25 -0.31 -3.87 11.65
N ARG A 26 -1.10 -2.79 11.52
CA ARG A 26 -2.20 -2.72 10.56
C ARG A 26 -1.71 -2.75 9.11
N ILE A 27 -0.65 -2.01 8.78
CA ILE A 27 0.00 -2.06 7.47
C ILE A 27 0.46 -3.48 7.16
N LYS A 28 1.16 -4.15 8.08
CA LYS A 28 1.60 -5.54 7.90
C LYS A 28 0.44 -6.48 7.55
N ARG A 29 -0.70 -6.34 8.25
CA ARG A 29 -1.91 -7.14 7.96
C ARG A 29 -2.46 -6.86 6.56
N ILE A 30 -2.51 -5.60 6.14
CA ILE A 30 -2.99 -5.23 4.80
C ILE A 30 -2.02 -5.74 3.73
N LEU A 31 -0.70 -5.66 3.93
CA LEU A 31 0.30 -6.18 2.99
C LEU A 31 0.21 -7.70 2.80
N LEU A 32 -0.03 -8.44 3.88
CA LEU A 32 -0.28 -9.88 3.81
C LEU A 32 -1.53 -10.20 2.99
N ASP A 33 -2.62 -9.44 3.17
CA ASP A 33 -3.84 -9.64 2.40
C ASP A 33 -3.69 -9.22 0.93
N ILE A 34 -3.00 -8.11 0.64
CA ILE A 34 -2.67 -7.68 -0.72
C ILE A 34 -1.92 -8.79 -1.49
N ARG A 35 -1.04 -9.52 -0.79
CA ARG A 35 -0.22 -10.58 -1.40
C ARG A 35 -1.05 -11.76 -1.95
N GLU A 36 -2.17 -12.06 -1.30
CA GLU A 36 -3.06 -13.18 -1.63
C GLU A 36 -4.28 -12.72 -2.45
N HIS A 37 -4.80 -11.53 -2.15
CA HIS A 37 -6.03 -10.99 -2.73
C HIS A 37 -5.79 -9.59 -3.29
N PRO A 38 -4.93 -9.38 -4.31
CA PRO A 38 -4.48 -8.05 -4.72
C PRO A 38 -5.61 -7.06 -5.03
N TYR A 39 -6.75 -7.51 -5.55
CA TYR A 39 -7.85 -6.64 -5.98
C TYR A 39 -9.08 -6.66 -5.06
N THR A 40 -9.08 -7.48 -4.01
CA THR A 40 -10.22 -7.69 -3.10
C THR A 40 -9.75 -7.81 -1.65
N GLY A 41 -10.67 -8.11 -0.73
CA GLY A 41 -10.33 -8.33 0.68
C GLY A 41 -10.39 -7.06 1.54
N ILE A 42 -9.49 -6.96 2.51
CA ILE A 42 -9.63 -6.00 3.60
C ILE A 42 -9.22 -4.58 3.20
N ALA A 43 -9.62 -3.62 4.03
CA ALA A 43 -9.23 -2.22 3.91
C ALA A 43 -9.73 -1.50 2.66
N LYS A 44 -10.86 -1.95 2.08
CA LYS A 44 -11.55 -1.32 0.95
C LYS A 44 -10.61 -1.08 -0.23
N PRO A 45 -10.21 -2.14 -0.95
CA PRO A 45 -9.42 -2.01 -2.18
C PRO A 45 -10.19 -1.19 -3.21
N GLU A 46 -9.56 -0.13 -3.71
CA GLU A 46 -10.15 0.80 -4.68
C GLU A 46 -9.18 0.98 -5.86
N PRO A 47 -9.59 0.73 -7.11
CA PRO A 47 -8.79 1.02 -8.28
C PRO A 47 -8.70 2.54 -8.49
N LEU A 48 -7.53 3.01 -8.87
CA LEU A 48 -7.25 4.43 -9.05
C LEU A 48 -7.47 4.84 -10.50
N LYS A 49 -7.77 6.13 -10.70
CA LYS A 49 -8.21 6.69 -11.98
C LYS A 49 -7.20 7.71 -12.51
N TYR A 50 -7.37 8.11 -13.78
CA TYR A 50 -6.57 9.13 -14.47
C TYR A 50 -5.08 8.77 -14.49
N ASP A 51 -4.19 9.68 -14.06
CA ASP A 51 -2.73 9.50 -14.05
C ASP A 51 -2.24 8.34 -13.17
N LEU A 52 -3.15 7.75 -12.40
CA LEU A 52 -2.89 6.64 -11.49
C LEU A 52 -3.58 5.35 -11.95
N MET A 53 -4.08 5.30 -13.18
CA MET A 53 -4.64 4.09 -13.78
C MET A 53 -3.63 2.93 -13.68
N GLY A 54 -4.12 1.74 -13.33
CA GLY A 54 -3.29 0.56 -13.06
C GLY A 54 -2.76 0.46 -11.62
N LYS A 55 -2.98 1.47 -10.78
CA LYS A 55 -2.67 1.43 -9.34
C LYS A 55 -3.92 1.19 -8.50
N TRP A 56 -3.70 0.75 -7.27
CA TRP A 56 -4.72 0.43 -6.28
C TRP A 56 -4.43 1.12 -4.96
N SER A 57 -5.49 1.41 -4.20
CA SER A 57 -5.45 2.02 -2.89
C SER A 57 -6.15 1.15 -1.85
N ARG A 58 -5.60 1.08 -0.63
CA ARG A 58 -6.24 0.49 0.55
C ARG A 58 -6.13 1.38 1.77
N ARG A 59 -7.17 1.41 2.60
CA ARG A 59 -7.31 2.28 3.77
C ARG A 59 -6.57 1.74 4.99
N ILE A 60 -5.51 2.44 5.38
CA ILE A 60 -4.86 2.22 6.68
C ILE A 60 -5.77 2.78 7.77
N ASN A 61 -6.15 4.06 7.68
CA ASN A 61 -7.12 4.72 8.56
C ASN A 61 -7.89 5.75 7.73
N GLU A 62 -8.48 6.78 8.34
CA GLU A 62 -9.19 7.82 7.59
C GLU A 62 -8.23 8.63 6.70
N GLU A 63 -7.02 8.90 7.19
CA GLU A 63 -6.03 9.79 6.57
C GLU A 63 -5.04 9.10 5.61
N HIS A 64 -4.61 7.89 5.92
CA HIS A 64 -3.50 7.23 5.24
C HIS A 64 -3.95 6.07 4.37
N ARG A 65 -3.25 5.88 3.24
CA ARG A 65 -3.50 4.79 2.30
C ARG A 65 -2.20 4.01 2.01
N ILE A 66 -2.36 2.73 1.72
CA ILE A 66 -1.37 1.97 0.96
C ILE A 66 -1.71 2.14 -0.51
N ILE A 67 -0.76 2.60 -1.31
CA ILE A 67 -0.86 2.70 -2.76
C ILE A 67 0.08 1.66 -3.35
N TYR A 68 -0.41 0.84 -4.27
CA TYR A 68 0.38 -0.22 -4.91
C TYR A 68 -0.01 -0.44 -6.36
N SER A 69 0.86 -1.10 -7.12
CA SER A 69 0.55 -1.68 -8.44
C SER A 69 0.81 -3.17 -8.42
N VAL A 70 0.15 -3.88 -9.33
CA VAL A 70 0.28 -5.32 -9.51
C VAL A 70 0.89 -5.55 -10.88
N ASN A 71 1.97 -6.32 -10.92
CA ASN A 71 2.63 -6.74 -12.14
C ASN A 71 2.44 -8.26 -12.29
N ASP A 72 1.48 -8.65 -13.11
CA ASP A 72 1.12 -10.06 -13.29
C ASP A 72 2.22 -10.84 -14.03
N ASP A 73 2.94 -10.21 -14.97
CA ASP A 73 4.04 -10.84 -15.72
C ASP A 73 5.19 -11.23 -14.81
N ARG A 74 5.51 -10.39 -13.81
CA ARG A 74 6.59 -10.63 -12.85
C ARG A 74 6.10 -11.28 -11.56
N VAL A 75 4.79 -11.45 -11.39
CA VAL A 75 4.16 -11.94 -10.15
C VAL A 75 4.59 -11.09 -8.93
N GLU A 76 4.67 -9.77 -9.15
CA GLU A 76 5.16 -8.78 -8.19
C GLU A 76 4.07 -7.77 -7.81
N ILE A 77 4.16 -7.26 -6.58
CA ILE A 77 3.35 -6.15 -6.07
C ILE A 77 4.30 -5.05 -5.64
N ASP A 78 4.23 -3.91 -6.31
CA ASP A 78 5.03 -2.73 -5.98
C ASP A 78 4.26 -1.83 -5.02
N ILE A 79 4.76 -1.71 -3.79
CA ILE A 79 4.22 -0.78 -2.80
C ILE A 79 4.86 0.59 -3.04
N LEU A 80 4.02 1.54 -3.43
CA LEU A 80 4.41 2.89 -3.85
C LEU A 80 4.40 3.89 -2.69
N SER A 81 3.43 3.76 -1.78
CA SER A 81 3.28 4.59 -0.58
C SER A 81 2.46 3.85 0.49
N MET A 82 2.69 4.16 1.76
CA MET A 82 1.98 3.69 2.95
C MET A 82 1.69 4.81 3.95
N ARG A 83 1.74 6.08 3.51
CA ARG A 83 1.47 7.24 4.36
C ARG A 83 0.84 8.37 3.54
N TYR A 84 -0.14 9.03 4.16
CA TYR A 84 -0.99 10.08 3.58
C TYR A 84 -1.82 9.61 2.37
N HIS A 85 -2.85 10.39 2.02
CA HIS A 85 -3.48 10.35 0.70
C HIS A 85 -2.65 11.19 -0.28
N TYR A 86 -2.77 10.98 -1.60
CA TYR A 86 -1.96 11.63 -2.65
C TYR A 86 -1.42 12.98 -2.21
N SER A 87 -0.09 13.04 -2.13
CA SER A 87 0.73 14.23 -1.96
C SER A 87 -0.09 15.51 -1.93
N LYS A 88 -0.27 16.10 -0.75
CA LYS A 88 -0.36 17.57 -0.72
C LYS A 88 0.89 18.04 -1.45
N LYS A 89 0.70 18.65 -2.63
CA LYS A 89 1.70 19.53 -3.22
C LYS A 89 2.13 20.55 -2.18
#